data_AF-A0A484XV71-F1
#
_entry.id   AF-A0A484XV71-F1
#
_cell.length_a   1.000
_cell.length_b   1.000
_cell.length_c   1.000
_cell.angle_alpha   90.00
_cell.angle_beta   90.00
_cell.angle_gamma   90.00
#
_symmetry.space_group_name_H-M   'P 1'
#
loop_
_entity.id
_entity.type
_entity.pdbx_description
1 polymer ?
#
loop_
_entity_poly.entity_id
_entity_poly.type
_entity_poly.pdbx_seq_one_letter_code
_entity_poly.pdbx_strand_id
1 'polypeptide(L)' 'MVRGSPDDAEEAIRAQAVAAKADYYVIIMVDETIITGQWYSQAILYRK' A
#
# COMPACT_ATOMS: atom_id res chain seq x y z
N MET A 1 2.16 -5.62 4.99
CA MET A 1 3.64 -5.61 4.97
C MET A 1 4.09 -6.49 3.83
N VAL A 2 5.10 -6.06 3.07
CA VAL A 2 5.63 -6.80 1.91
C VAL A 2 7.15 -6.81 1.94
N ARG A 3 7.77 -7.83 1.34
CA ARG A 3 9.23 -7.93 1.16
C ARG A 3 9.57 -7.49 -0.26
N GLY A 4 10.57 -6.64 -0.44
CA GLY A 4 11.01 -6.16 -1.75
C GLY A 4 11.37 -4.68 -1.73
N SER A 5 10.71 -3.92 -2.59
CA SER A 5 10.90 -2.50 -2.83
C SER A 5 9.67 -1.69 -2.36
N PRO A 6 9.74 -0.34 -2.31
CA PRO A 6 8.56 0.46 -2.01
C PRO A 6 7.44 0.27 -3.04
N ASP A 7 7.77 0.00 -4.31
CA ASP A 7 6.80 -0.23 -5.38
C ASP A 7 5.92 -1.45 -5.08
N ASP A 8 6.50 -2.52 -4.53
CA ASP A 8 5.74 -3.71 -4.10
C ASP A 8 4.70 -3.35 -3.03
N ALA A 9 5.03 -2.38 -2.16
CA ALA A 9 4.13 -1.92 -1.11
C ALA A 9 2.99 -1.06 -1.66
N GLU A 10 3.25 -0.30 -2.72
CA GLU A 10 2.21 0.45 -3.46
C GLU A 10 1.31 -0.50 -4.26
N GLU A 11 1.87 -1.53 -4.90
CA GLU A 11 1.09 -2.53 -5.63
C GLU A 11 0.17 -3.33 -4.69
N ALA A 12 0.64 -3.63 -3.48
CA ALA A 12 -0.19 -4.24 -2.44
C ALA A 12 -1.37 -3.35 -2.02
N ILE A 13 -1.19 -2.02 -1.95
CA ILE A 13 -2.31 -1.08 -1.70
C ILE A 13 -3.28 -1.09 -2.89
N ARG A 14 -2.76 -1.04 -4.12
CA ARG A 14 -3.60 -1.11 -5.33
C ARG A 14 -4.46 -2.36 -5.34
N ALA A 15 -3.87 -3.53 -5.05
CA ALA A 15 -4.59 -4.79 -4.97
C ALA A 15 -5.71 -4.77 -3.91
N GLN A 16 -5.43 -4.21 -2.72
CA GLN A 16 -6.44 -4.03 -1.67
C GLN A 16 -7.56 -3.06 -2.08
N ALA A 17 -7.23 -1.95 -2.74
CA ALA A 17 -8.20 -0.98 -3.23
C ALA A 17 -9.16 -1.60 -4.26
N VAL A 18 -8.61 -2.41 -5.19
CA VAL A 18 -9.40 -3.17 -6.18
C VAL A 18 -10.31 -4.18 -5.48
N ALA A 19 -9.78 -4.95 -4.52
CA ALA A 19 -10.56 -5.91 -3.75
C ALA A 19 -11.70 -5.26 -2.95
N ALA A 20 -11.45 -4.06 -2.41
CA ALA A 20 -12.44 -3.25 -1.70
C ALA A 20 -13.43 -2.50 -2.63
N LYS A 21 -13.19 -2.53 -3.95
CA LYS A 21 -13.94 -1.75 -4.96
C LYS A 21 -13.94 -0.24 -4.65
N ALA A 22 -12.79 0.28 -4.22
CA ALA A 22 -12.59 1.71 -4.07
C ALA A 22 -12.52 2.38 -5.45
N ASP A 23 -13.09 3.58 -5.57
CA ASP A 23 -13.01 4.37 -6.81
C ASP A 23 -11.66 5.08 -6.94
N TYR A 24 -11.09 5.51 -5.80
CA TYR A 24 -9.76 6.07 -5.71
C TYR A 24 -9.20 5.87 -4.30
N TYR A 25 -7.90 6.02 -4.15
CA TYR A 25 -7.21 5.91 -2.88
C TYR A 25 -6.08 6.91 -2.80
N VAL A 26 -5.70 7.25 -1.56
CA VAL A 26 -4.55 8.11 -1.27
C VAL A 26 -3.63 7.35 -0.34
N ILE A 27 -2.42 7.08 -0.80
CA ILE A 27 -1.35 6.54 0.04
C ILE A 27 -0.83 7.69 0.90
N ILE A 28 -0.86 7.51 2.21
CA ILE A 28 -0.41 8.50 3.18
C ILE A 28 1.00 8.18 3.72
N MET A 29 1.45 6.94 3.54
CA MET A 29 2.75 6.49 4.00
C MET A 29 3.22 5.27 3.20
N VAL A 30 4.50 5.27 2.84
CA VAL A 30 5.28 4.11 2.40
C VAL A 30 6.63 4.23 3.09
N ASP A 31 6.96 3.28 3.96
CA ASP A 31 8.18 3.32 4.75
C ASP A 31 8.79 1.93 4.89
N GLU A 32 10.12 1.90 4.99
CA GLU A 32 10.86 0.69 5.29
C GLU A 32 10.79 0.43 6.80
N THR A 33 10.58 -0.83 7.18
CA THR A 33 10.61 -1.21 8.59
C THR A 33 12.04 -1.33 9.10
N ILE A 34 12.23 -1.62 10.40
CA ILE A 34 13.56 -1.92 10.96
C ILE A 34 14.25 -3.11 10.29
N ILE A 35 13.50 -3.96 9.57
CA ILE A 35 14.03 -5.07 8.81
C ILE A 35 14.23 -4.59 7.36
N THR A 36 15.49 -4.50 6.94
CA THR A 36 15.85 -4.11 5.57
C THR A 36 15.17 -4.99 4.52
N GLY A 37 14.56 -4.35 3.52
CA GLY A 37 13.79 -4.96 2.45
C GLY A 37 12.35 -5.33 2.86
N GLN A 38 11.88 -4.94 4.04
CA GLN A 38 10.49 -5.11 4.44
C GLN A 38 9.80 -3.75 4.53
N TRP A 39 8.73 -3.60 3.76
CA TRP A 39 8.00 -2.35 3.57
C TRP A 39 6.61 -2.39 4.20
N TYR A 40 6.23 -1.25 4.77
CA TYR A 40 4.90 -0.99 5.31
C TYR A 40 4.30 0.22 4.59
N SER A 41 3.07 0.07 4.13
CA SER A 41 2.32 1.12 3.44
C SER A 41 0.94 1.27 4.05
N GLN A 42 0.42 2.49 4.02
CA GLN A 42 -0.91 2.82 4.51
C GLN A 42 -1.61 3.76 3.54
N ALA A 43 -2.89 3.50 3.30
CA ALA A 43 -3.73 4.32 2.43
C ALA A 43 -5.14 4.48 2.98
N ILE A 44 -5.79 5.57 2.56
CA ILE A 44 -7.22 5.80 2.74
C ILE A 44 -7.91 5.47 1.42
N LEU A 45 -8.94 4.62 1.48
CA LEU A 45 -9.74 4.23 0.33
C LEU A 45 -11.04 5.04 0.29
N TYR A 46 -11.42 5.50 -0.89
CA TYR A 46 -12.65 6.26 -1.11
C TYR A 46 -13.55 5.53 -2.09
N ARG A 47 -14.86 5.61 -1.84
CA ARG A 47 -15.91 5.06 -2.70
C ARG A 47 -17.10 6.01 -2.70
N LYS A 48 -17.66 6.27 -3.89
CA LYS A 48 -18.86 7.08 -4.09
C LYS A 48 -20.14 6.31 -3.80
#